data_AF-A0A8T6EDM8-F1
#
_entry.id   AF-A0A8T6EDM8-F1
#
_cell.length_a   1.000
_cell.length_b   1.000
_cell.length_c   1.000
_cell.angle_alpha   90.00
_cell.angle_beta   90.00
_cell.angle_gamma   90.00
#
_symmetry.space_group_name_H-M   'P 1'
#
loop_
_entity.id
_entity.type
_entity.pdbx_description
1 polymer ?
#
loop_
_entity_poly.entity_id
_entity_poly.type
_entity_poly.pdbx_seq_one_letter_code
_entity_poly.pdbx_strand_id
1 'polypeptide(L)'
;MNDVGFDEPCAETWTYNILHTTDHCKSICIKHYGFWNVLRGKMDLSHTDEQGNLNPCLQCDENTSGPGFKYVAGRTRRNSGIISAIHRQPEEISFVDHSLYFEKE
;
A
#
# COMPACT_ATOMS: atom_id res chain seq x y z
N MET A 1 -9.19 14.00 2.91
CA MET A 1 -8.26 13.66 1.82
C MET A 1 -7.65 14.93 1.22
N ASN A 2 -8.45 15.94 0.90
CA ASN A 2 -7.92 17.25 0.49
C ASN A 2 -7.03 17.89 1.57
N ASP A 3 -7.36 17.72 2.85
CA ASP A 3 -6.54 18.24 3.97
C ASP A 3 -5.15 17.57 4.08
N VAL A 4 -4.93 16.42 3.44
CA VAL A 4 -3.61 15.77 3.34
C VAL A 4 -2.94 16.04 1.98
N GLY A 5 -3.47 16.99 1.21
CA GLY A 5 -2.89 17.47 -0.05
C GLY A 5 -3.21 16.64 -1.28
N PHE A 6 -4.23 15.77 -1.23
CA PHE A 6 -4.67 15.03 -2.41
C PHE A 6 -5.54 15.91 -3.30
N ASP A 7 -5.34 15.82 -4.62
CA ASP A 7 -6.34 16.26 -5.57
C ASP A 7 -7.57 15.34 -5.54
N GLU A 8 -8.66 15.78 -6.16
CA GLU A 8 -9.92 15.04 -6.17
C GLU A 8 -9.77 13.62 -6.77
N PRO A 9 -9.12 13.42 -7.94
CA PRO A 9 -8.89 12.08 -8.48
C PRO A 9 -8.08 11.15 -7.57
N CYS A 10 -7.04 11.66 -6.91
CA CYS A 10 -6.26 10.89 -5.94
C CYS A 10 -7.10 10.52 -4.72
N ALA A 11 -7.94 11.44 -4.23
CA ALA A 11 -8.84 11.21 -3.11
C ALA A 11 -9.90 10.14 -3.44
N GLU A 12 -10.49 10.18 -4.63
CA GLU A 12 -11.45 9.19 -5.11
C GLU A 12 -10.81 7.82 -5.25
N THR A 13 -9.63 7.75 -5.86
CA THR A 13 -8.89 6.49 -6.04
C THR A 13 -8.51 5.87 -4.70
N TRP A 14 -8.04 6.69 -3.75
CA TRP A 14 -7.70 6.22 -2.42
C TRP A 14 -8.94 5.69 -1.67
N THR A 15 -10.07 6.42 -1.78
CA THR A 15 -11.35 6.00 -1.20
C THR A 15 -11.83 4.68 -1.82
N TYR A 16 -11.76 4.56 -3.15
CA TYR A 16 -12.13 3.36 -3.87
C TYR A 16 -11.27 2.16 -3.43
N ASN A 17 -9.95 2.34 -3.31
CA ASN A 17 -9.05 1.28 -2.83
C ASN A 17 -9.52 0.73 -1.47
N ILE A 18 -9.92 1.61 -0.54
CA ILE A 18 -10.42 1.20 0.78
C ILE A 18 -11.74 0.46 0.70
N LEU A 19 -12.70 0.99 -0.06
CA LEU A 19 -14.03 0.38 -0.17
C LEU A 19 -13.93 -0.99 -0.84
N HIS A 20 -13.17 -1.10 -1.92
CA HIS A 20 -12.96 -2.36 -2.64
C HIS A 20 -12.19 -3.38 -1.79
N THR A 21 -11.13 -2.97 -1.09
CA THR A 21 -10.42 -3.85 -0.14
C THR A 21 -11.32 -4.26 1.02
N THR A 22 -12.21 -3.39 1.50
CA THR A 22 -13.18 -3.74 2.54
C THR A 22 -14.19 -4.76 2.04
N ASP A 23 -14.67 -4.65 0.80
CA ASP A 23 -15.63 -5.59 0.23
C ASP A 23 -15.01 -6.99 0.04
N HIS A 24 -13.78 -7.05 -0.49
CA HIS A 24 -13.15 -8.32 -0.86
C HIS A 24 -12.28 -8.95 0.23
N CYS A 25 -11.60 -8.15 1.06
CA CYS A 25 -10.55 -8.61 1.98
C CYS A 25 -10.96 -8.56 3.46
N LYS A 26 -12.12 -8.01 3.81
CA LYS A 26 -12.53 -7.81 5.22
C LYS A 26 -12.44 -9.07 6.08
N SER A 27 -12.90 -10.21 5.56
CA SER A 27 -12.85 -11.48 6.30
C SER A 27 -11.41 -11.92 6.61
N ILE A 28 -10.50 -11.78 5.64
CA ILE A 28 -9.08 -12.10 5.76
C ILE A 28 -8.42 -11.16 6.76
N CYS A 29 -8.70 -9.86 6.68
CA CYS A 29 -8.16 -8.86 7.59
C CYS A 29 -8.65 -9.04 9.03
N ILE A 30 -9.94 -9.33 9.24
CA ILE A 30 -10.49 -9.64 10.57
C ILE A 30 -9.87 -10.92 11.13
N LYS A 31 -9.65 -11.93 10.30
CA LYS A 31 -8.97 -13.17 10.72
C LYS A 31 -7.52 -12.92 11.12
N HIS A 32 -6.80 -12.06 10.39
CA HIS A 32 -5.40 -11.76 10.68
C HIS A 32 -5.23 -10.87 11.93
N TYR A 33 -5.93 -9.74 11.99
CA TYR A 33 -5.78 -8.78 13.08
C TYR A 33 -6.59 -9.15 14.33
N GLY A 34 -7.66 -9.93 14.18
CA GLY A 34 -8.62 -10.25 15.24
C GLY A 34 -9.77 -9.24 15.32
N PHE A 35 -11.00 -9.75 15.46
CA PHE A 35 -12.22 -8.93 15.47
C PHE A 35 -12.17 -7.76 16.46
N TRP A 36 -11.75 -8.03 17.71
CA TRP A 36 -11.69 -7.02 18.76
C TRP A 36 -10.62 -5.94 18.54
N ASN A 37 -9.57 -6.29 17.82
CA ASN A 37 -8.48 -5.38 17.46
C ASN A 37 -8.93 -4.45 16.34
N VAL A 38 -9.56 -5.00 15.30
CA VAL A 38 -10.19 -4.22 14.22
C VAL A 38 -11.24 -3.25 14.77
N LEU A 39 -12.12 -3.71 15.67
CA LEU A 39 -13.16 -2.87 16.27
C LEU A 39 -12.59 -1.69 17.08
N ARG A 40 -11.42 -1.86 17.69
CA ARG A 40 -10.73 -0.82 18.47
C ARG A 40 -9.72 -0.02 17.65
N GLY A 41 -9.60 -0.28 16.34
CA GLY A 41 -8.61 0.38 15.48
C GLY A 41 -7.15 0.03 15.81
N LYS A 42 -6.89 -1.10 16.47
CA LYS A 42 -5.55 -1.54 16.86
C LYS A 42 -5.06 -2.63 15.90
N MET A 43 -4.39 -2.23 14.82
CA MET A 43 -3.88 -3.14 13.78
C MET A 43 -2.34 -3.05 13.68
N ASP A 44 -1.67 -3.09 14.83
CA ASP A 44 -0.23 -2.90 15.02
C ASP A 44 0.59 -4.21 14.91
N LEU A 45 0.07 -5.19 14.16
CA LEU A 45 0.84 -6.39 13.80
C LEU A 45 1.84 -6.09 12.69
N SER A 46 2.88 -6.92 12.60
CA SER A 46 3.89 -6.82 11.53
C SER A 46 3.24 -6.81 10.14
N HIS A 47 3.79 -5.97 9.26
CA HIS A 47 3.39 -5.91 7.86
C HIS A 47 3.92 -7.10 7.05
N THR A 48 4.98 -7.75 7.53
CA THR A 48 5.61 -8.89 6.89
C THR A 48 5.83 -10.06 7.86
N ASP A 49 5.85 -11.28 7.32
CA ASP A 49 6.29 -12.46 8.06
C ASP A 49 7.83 -12.55 8.15
N GLU A 50 8.33 -13.62 8.80
CA GLU A 50 9.76 -13.86 8.97
C GLU A 50 10.50 -14.12 7.64
N GLN A 51 9.75 -14.51 6.60
CA GLN A 51 10.26 -14.74 5.25
C GLN A 51 10.18 -13.47 4.39
N GLY A 52 9.68 -12.36 4.95
CA GLY A 52 9.51 -11.08 4.26
C GLY A 52 8.30 -11.01 3.33
N ASN A 53 7.41 -12.00 3.34
CA ASN A 53 6.14 -11.91 2.62
C ASN A 53 5.19 -10.97 3.36
N LEU A 54 4.26 -10.36 2.64
CA LEU A 54 3.22 -9.54 3.25
C LEU A 54 2.31 -10.36 4.16
N ASN A 55 1.83 -9.71 5.21
CA ASN A 55 0.78 -10.29 6.01
C ASN A 55 -0.49 -10.55 5.15
N PRO A 56 -1.35 -11.52 5.52
CA PRO A 56 -2.47 -11.94 4.68
C PRO A 56 -3.45 -10.82 4.30
N CYS A 57 -3.64 -9.83 5.17
CA CYS A 57 -4.52 -8.70 4.87
C CYS A 57 -3.93 -7.80 3.78
N LEU A 58 -2.66 -7.38 3.95
CA LEU A 58 -1.95 -6.55 2.98
C LEU A 58 -1.74 -7.28 1.65
N GLN A 59 -1.50 -8.59 1.68
CA GLN A 59 -1.40 -9.38 0.45
C GLN A 59 -2.72 -9.40 -0.33
N CYS A 60 -3.86 -9.48 0.35
CA CYS A 60 -5.16 -9.42 -0.30
C CYS A 60 -5.42 -8.05 -0.94
N ASP A 61 -5.09 -6.96 -0.24
CA ASP A 61 -5.15 -5.60 -0.78
C ASP A 61 -4.29 -5.45 -2.05
N GLU A 62 -3.03 -5.90 -1.98
CA GLU A 62 -2.08 -5.84 -3.12
C GLU A 62 -2.53 -6.62 -4.34
N ASN A 63 -3.21 -7.75 -4.14
CA ASN A 63 -3.72 -8.58 -5.22
C ASN A 63 -5.01 -8.03 -5.82
N THR A 64 -5.89 -7.49 -4.98
CA THR A 64 -7.28 -7.19 -5.36
C THR A 64 -7.47 -5.74 -5.77
N SER A 65 -6.95 -4.80 -4.98
CA SER A 65 -7.13 -3.36 -5.19
C SER A 65 -5.83 -2.69 -5.68
N GLY A 66 -4.68 -3.29 -5.36
CA GLY A 66 -3.36 -2.82 -5.73
C GLY A 66 -3.16 -2.48 -7.21
N PRO A 67 -3.60 -3.32 -8.18
CA PRO A 67 -3.41 -3.02 -9.60
C PRO A 67 -4.08 -1.71 -10.03
N GLY A 68 -5.33 -1.48 -9.60
CA GLY A 68 -6.08 -0.27 -9.92
C GLY A 68 -5.47 0.97 -9.25
N PHE A 69 -5.12 0.87 -7.95
CA PHE A 69 -4.48 1.96 -7.24
C PHE A 69 -3.14 2.36 -7.87
N LYS A 70 -2.29 1.39 -8.21
CA LYS A 70 -0.98 1.63 -8.86
C LYS A 70 -1.13 2.24 -10.24
N TYR A 71 -2.15 1.82 -11.01
CA TYR A 71 -2.41 2.36 -12.33
C TYR A 71 -2.70 3.86 -12.27
N VAL A 72 -3.58 4.29 -11.35
CA VAL A 72 -3.93 5.72 -11.22
C VAL A 72 -2.82 6.53 -10.56
N ALA A 73 -2.19 5.99 -9.51
CA ALA A 73 -1.08 6.67 -8.83
C ALA A 73 0.11 6.93 -9.77
N GLY A 74 0.32 6.06 -10.78
CA GLY A 74 1.40 6.13 -11.77
C GLY A 74 2.78 5.82 -11.19
N ARG A 75 3.14 6.47 -10.08
CA ARG A 75 4.36 6.20 -9.30
C ARG A 75 4.05 5.84 -7.86
N THR A 76 4.77 4.85 -7.38
CA THR A 76 4.81 4.42 -5.99
C THR A 76 6.24 4.52 -5.49
N ARG A 77 6.45 4.51 -4.16
CA ARG A 77 7.81 4.44 -3.61
C ARG A 77 8.59 3.26 -4.17
N ARG A 78 7.93 2.09 -4.34
CA ARG A 78 8.54 0.85 -4.86
C ARG A 78 9.05 0.95 -6.28
N ASN A 79 8.22 1.45 -7.21
CA ASN A 79 8.65 1.61 -8.61
C ASN A 79 9.59 2.82 -8.82
N SER A 80 9.85 3.57 -7.75
CA SER A 80 10.79 4.69 -7.73
C SER A 80 12.06 4.38 -6.92
N GLY A 81 12.27 3.15 -6.45
CA GLY A 81 13.49 2.81 -5.69
C GLY A 81 13.56 3.41 -4.28
N ILE A 82 12.43 3.91 -3.77
CA ILE A 82 12.38 4.59 -2.48
C ILE A 82 11.89 3.59 -1.42
N ILE A 83 12.68 3.42 -0.35
CA ILE A 83 12.34 2.53 0.77
C ILE A 83 11.04 2.99 1.45
N SER A 84 10.12 2.08 1.74
CA SER A 84 8.85 2.37 2.42
C SER A 84 8.81 1.78 3.84
N ALA A 85 7.79 2.15 4.62
CA ALA A 85 7.57 1.56 5.95
C ALA A 85 7.28 0.05 5.91
N ILE A 86 6.78 -0.45 4.79
CA ILE A 86 6.62 -1.88 4.53
C ILE A 86 7.91 -2.36 3.86
N HIS A 87 8.65 -3.23 4.53
CA HIS A 87 9.81 -3.88 3.96
C HIS A 87 9.40 -4.76 2.77
N ARG A 88 10.19 -4.75 1.70
CA ARG A 88 9.96 -5.51 0.47
C ARG A 88 11.25 -6.14 0.03
N GLN A 89 11.14 -7.25 -0.69
CA GLN A 89 12.32 -7.92 -1.23
C GLN A 89 12.99 -7.02 -2.29
N PRO A 90 14.32 -7.07 -2.43
CA PRO A 90 15.05 -6.23 -3.38
C PRO A 90 14.53 -6.32 -4.81
N GLU A 91 14.02 -7.49 -5.22
CA GLU A 91 13.50 -7.76 -6.57
C GLU A 91 12.17 -7.04 -6.84
N GLU A 92 11.43 -6.63 -5.80
CA GLU A 92 10.18 -5.86 -5.92
C GLU A 92 10.41 -4.34 -6.02
N ILE A 93 11.66 -3.89 -5.86
CA ILE A 93 12.03 -2.47 -5.84
C ILE A 93 12.79 -2.14 -7.13
N SER A 94 12.27 -1.19 -7.91
CA SER A 94 12.95 -0.74 -9.12
C SER A 94 14.07 0.25 -8.77
N PHE A 95 15.29 0.02 -9.25
CA PHE A 95 16.35 1.02 -9.13
C PHE A 95 16.06 2.21 -10.03
N VAL A 96 16.03 3.42 -9.44
CA VAL A 96 15.86 4.69 -10.16
C VAL A 96 16.92 5.64 -9.65
N ASP A 97 17.72 6.19 -10.57
CA ASP A 97 18.68 7.23 -10.25
C ASP A 97 17.96 8.58 -10.13
N HIS A 98 17.81 9.07 -8.89
CA HIS A 98 17.16 10.35 -8.62
C HIS A 98 18.09 11.55 -8.82
N SER A 99 19.40 11.35 -8.99
CA SER A 99 20.35 12.46 -9.19
C SER A 99 20.09 13.21 -10.50
N LEU A 100 19.63 12.48 -11.53
CA LEU A 100 19.26 13.01 -12.85
C LEU A 100 18.15 14.07 -12.80
N TYR A 101 17.33 14.12 -11.75
CA TYR A 101 16.31 15.16 -11.60
C TYR A 101 16.89 16.54 -11.24
N PHE A 102 18.15 16.57 -10.78
CA PHE A 102 18.80 17.79 -10.28
C PHE A 102 19.94 18.25 -11.18
N GLU A 103 20.31 17.47 -12.18
CA GLU A 103 21.21 17.90 -13.24
C GLU A 103 20.45 18.88 -14.14
N LYS A 104 20.74 20.18 -13.97
CA LYS A 104 20.29 21.21 -14.91
C LYS A 104 21.06 21.03 -16.21
N GLU A 105 20.34 21.00 -17.34
CA GLU A 105 20.91 21.21 -18.68
C GLU A 105 21.74 22.50 -18.73
#